data_AF-A0A8T6L6I2-F1
#
_entry.id   AF-A0A8T6L6I2-F1
#
_cell.length_a   1.000
_cell.length_b   1.000
_cell.length_c   1.000
_cell.angle_alpha   90.00
_cell.angle_beta   90.00
_cell.angle_gamma   90.00
#
_symmetry.space_group_name_H-M   'P 1'
#
loop_
_entity.id
_entity.type
_entity.pdbx_description
1 polymer ?
#
loop_
_entity_poly.entity_id
_entity_poly.type
_entity_poly.pdbx_seq_one_letter_code
_entity_poly.pdbx_strand_id
1 'polypeptide(L)' 'MAASNRTARVLKSIAGIDADAWNSCANPPGAVFNPFLSHEFLHALEASGSATGRTGWQPFHLVLSEGERVVG' A
#
# COMPACT_ATOMS: atom_id res chain seq x y z
N MET A 1 20.53 17.70 15.61
CA MET A 1 19.46 17.07 14.80
C MET A 1 19.47 15.59 15.11
N ALA A 2 18.41 15.07 15.74
CA ALA A 2 18.24 13.62 15.86
C ALA A 2 18.02 13.06 14.45
N ALA A 3 18.67 11.95 14.09
CA ALA A 3 18.45 11.30 12.82
C ALA A 3 16.99 10.82 12.73
N SER A 4 16.28 11.15 11.66
CA SER A 4 14.95 10.59 11.40
C SER A 4 15.05 9.07 11.26
N ASN A 5 14.49 8.32 12.22
CA ASN A 5 14.47 6.86 12.17
C ASN A 5 13.40 6.41 11.16
N ARG A 6 13.84 6.14 9.93
CA ARG A 6 12.98 5.65 8.85
C ARG A 6 13.21 4.17 8.61
N THR A 7 12.12 3.42 8.48
CA THR A 7 12.16 1.98 8.16
C THR A 7 11.34 1.71 6.92
N ALA A 8 11.86 0.86 6.03
CA ALA A 8 11.12 0.37 4.88
C ALA A 8 10.77 -1.11 5.09
N ARG A 9 9.52 -1.47 4.78
CA ARG A 9 9.02 -2.86 4.89
C ARG A 9 8.35 -3.25 3.59
N VAL A 10 8.58 -4.49 3.16
CA VAL A 10 7.88 -5.07 2.02
C VAL A 10 6.81 -6.02 2.54
N LEU A 11 5.56 -5.79 2.15
CA LEU A 11 4.41 -6.62 2.46
C LEU A 11 3.99 -7.40 1.22
N LYS A 12 3.58 -8.65 1.40
CA LYS A 12 3.16 -9.55 0.32
C LYS A 12 1.67 -9.46 0.00
N SER A 13 0.95 -8.58 0.70
CA SER A 13 -0.46 -8.31 0.48
C SER A 13 -0.79 -6.92 1.00
N ILE A 14 -1.68 -6.22 0.30
CA ILE A 14 -2.13 -4.89 0.70
C ILE A 14 -3.00 -4.93 1.96
N ALA A 15 -3.57 -6.09 2.31
CA ALA A 15 -4.30 -6.30 3.55
C ALA A 15 -3.46 -6.04 4.82
N GLY A 16 -2.13 -6.01 4.70
CA GLY A 16 -1.21 -5.65 5.78
C GLY A 16 -1.02 -4.14 5.96
N ILE A 17 -1.69 -3.30 5.15
CA ILE A 17 -1.61 -1.83 5.18
C ILE A 17 -2.98 -1.29 5.52
N ASP A 18 -3.03 -0.30 6.41
CA ASP A 18 -4.25 0.46 6.69
C ASP A 18 -4.73 1.18 5.41
N ALA A 19 -6.03 1.10 5.14
CA ALA A 19 -6.61 1.61 3.90
C ALA A 19 -6.51 3.14 3.82
N ASP A 20 -6.74 3.85 4.93
CA ASP A 20 -6.65 5.31 4.96
C ASP A 20 -5.20 5.77 4.78
N ALA A 21 -4.25 5.09 5.43
CA ALA A 21 -2.82 5.35 5.23
C ALA A 21 -2.41 5.18 3.76
N TRP A 22 -2.80 4.08 3.13
CA TRP A 22 -2.53 3.83 1.70
C TRP A 22 -3.20 4.89 0.81
N ASN A 23 -4.50 5.10 0.98
CA ASN A 23 -5.29 6.01 0.15
C ASN A 23 -4.84 7.47 0.33
N SER A 24 -4.33 7.86 1.50
CA SER A 24 -3.74 9.19 1.71
C SER A 24 -2.50 9.44 0.84
N CYS A 25 -1.76 8.39 0.48
CA CYS A 25 -0.60 8.46 -0.41
C CYS A 25 -1.00 8.29 -1.88
N ALA A 26 -1.86 7.31 -2.18
CA ALA A 26 -2.24 6.92 -3.53
C ALA A 26 -3.31 7.83 -4.16
N ASN A 27 -4.20 8.39 -3.33
CA ASN A 27 -5.31 9.26 -3.72
C ASN A 27 -5.40 10.48 -2.75
N PRO A 28 -4.35 11.31 -2.65
CA PRO A 28 -4.33 12.42 -1.71
C PRO A 28 -5.42 13.46 -2.04
N PRO A 29 -5.91 14.20 -1.02
CA PRO A 29 -6.85 15.30 -1.23
C PRO A 29 -6.34 16.31 -2.27
N GLY A 30 -7.17 16.66 -3.25
CA GLY A 30 -6.83 17.61 -4.31
C GLY A 30 -6.17 16.99 -5.54
N ALA A 31 -5.81 15.71 -5.51
CA ALA A 31 -5.43 14.96 -6.71
C ALA A 31 -6.66 14.37 -7.41
N VAL A 32 -6.52 14.08 -8.70
CA VAL A 32 -7.53 13.33 -9.45
C VAL A 32 -7.57 11.90 -8.91
N PHE A 33 -8.75 11.44 -8.49
CA PHE A 33 -8.94 10.10 -7.97
C PHE A 33 -8.65 9.03 -9.04
N ASN A 34 -7.84 8.05 -8.67
CA ASN A 34 -7.53 6.88 -9.49
C ASN A 34 -8.02 5.59 -8.79
N PRO A 35 -9.10 4.95 -9.28
CA PRO A 35 -9.63 3.74 -8.67
C PRO A 35 -8.66 2.56 -8.73
N PHE A 36 -7.76 2.51 -9.72
CA PHE A 36 -6.80 1.41 -9.86
C PHE A 36 -5.65 1.47 -8.84
N LEU A 37 -5.53 2.58 -8.12
CA LEU A 37 -4.58 2.74 -7.02
C LEU A 37 -5.27 2.65 -5.65
N SER A 38 -6.59 2.49 -5.58
CA SER A 38 -7.28 2.42 -4.29
C SER A 38 -6.94 1.13 -3.56
N HIS A 39 -6.91 1.18 -2.23
CA HIS A 39 -6.67 0.01 -1.39
C HIS A 39 -7.67 -1.12 -1.72
N GLU A 40 -8.94 -0.75 -1.83
CA GLU A 40 -10.07 -1.65 -2.04
C GLU A 40 -9.98 -2.39 -3.37
N PHE A 41 -9.55 -1.70 -4.43
CA PHE A 41 -9.36 -2.32 -5.74
C PHE A 41 -8.24 -3.36 -5.71
N LEU A 42 -7.07 -2.99 -5.18
CA LEU A 42 -5.92 -3.89 -5.09
C LEU A 42 -6.22 -5.08 -4.16
N HIS A 43 -6.88 -4.82 -3.03
CA HIS A 43 -7.33 -5.86 -2.12
C HIS A 43 -8.30 -6.82 -2.81
N ALA A 44 -9.26 -6.32 -3.60
CA ALA A 44 -10.19 -7.18 -4.34
C ALA A 44 -9.47 -8.08 -5.35
N LEU A 45 -8.44 -7.57 -6.05
CA LEU A 45 -7.63 -8.38 -6.97
C LEU A 45 -6.87 -9.51 -6.25
N GLU A 46 -6.28 -9.20 -5.09
CA GLU A 46 -5.57 -10.19 -4.27
C GLU A 46 -6.52 -11.22 -3.66
N ALA A 47 -7.58 -10.74 -2.98
CA ALA A 47 -8.52 -11.58 -2.24
C ALA A 47 -9.36 -12.48 -3.15
N SER A 48 -9.67 -12.02 -4.37
CA SER A 48 -10.34 -12.87 -5.38
C SER A 48 -9.45 -13.97 -5.97
N GLY A 49 -8.14 -13.88 -5.77
CA GLY A 49 -7.17 -14.78 -6.40
C GLY A 49 -6.77 -14.38 -7.82
N SER A 50 -7.29 -13.26 -8.34
CA SER A 50 -7.06 -12.80 -9.72
C SER A 50 -5.62 -12.32 -9.93
N ALA A 51 -5.05 -11.63 -8.94
CA ALA A 51 -3.67 -11.15 -8.95
C ALA A 51 -2.87 -11.85 -7.84
N THR A 52 -2.61 -13.15 -8.03
CA THR A 52 -1.84 -13.97 -7.06
C THR A 52 -0.81 -14.83 -7.78
N GLY A 53 0.16 -15.37 -7.03
CA GLY A 53 1.27 -16.12 -7.62
C GLY A 53 0.79 -17.29 -8.49
N ARG A 54 -0.39 -17.86 -8.17
CA ARG A 54 -1.07 -18.89 -8.96
C ARG A 54 -1.49 -18.43 -10.36
N THR A 55 -1.82 -17.15 -10.53
CA THR A 55 -2.22 -16.55 -11.82
C THR A 55 -1.07 -15.80 -12.50
N GLY A 56 0.17 -16.01 -12.03
CA GLY A 56 1.37 -15.37 -12.59
C GLY A 56 1.66 -13.96 -12.06
N TRP A 57 0.92 -13.50 -11.04
CA TRP A 57 1.06 -12.16 -10.45
C TRP A 57 1.51 -12.24 -8.99
N GLN A 58 2.66 -11.68 -8.61
CA GLN A 58 3.08 -11.66 -7.20
C GLN A 58 2.96 -10.25 -6.62
N PRO A 59 1.98 -9.97 -5.72
CA PRO A 59 1.87 -8.67 -5.07
C PRO A 59 3.04 -8.44 -4.10
N PHE A 60 3.60 -7.23 -4.16
CA PHE A 60 4.56 -6.69 -3.21
C PHE A 60 4.27 -5.19 -3.03
N HIS A 61 4.09 -4.77 -1.78
CA HIS A 61 3.81 -3.39 -1.40
C HIS A 61 4.92 -2.87 -0.50
N LEU A 62 5.49 -1.73 -0.84
CA LEU A 62 6.51 -1.07 -0.04
C LEU A 62 5.85 -0.05 0.88
N VAL A 63 6.18 -0.10 2.17
CA VAL A 63 5.75 0.88 3.16
C VAL A 63 6.97 1.51 3.79
N LEU A 64 7.03 2.82 3.74
CA LEU A 64 7.99 3.65 4.45
C LEU A 64 7.32 4.21 5.71
N SER A 65 7.98 4.04 6.86
CA SER A 65 7.52 4.56 8.14
C SER A 65 8.58 5.45 8.79
N GLU A 66 8.13 6.47 9.50
CA GLU A 66 8.94 7.28 10.41
C GLU A 66 8.39 7.09 11.82
N GLY A 67 9.07 6.27 12.64
CA GLY A 67 8.46 5.72 13.84
C GLY A 67 7.28 4.80 13.50
N GLU A 68 6.14 4.99 14.16
CA GLU A 68 4.91 4.22 13.91
C GLU A 68 4.05 4.81 12.77
N ARG A 69 4.43 5.97 12.22
CA ARG A 69 3.65 6.68 11.21
C ARG A 69 4.07 6.27 9.81
N VAL A 70 3.11 5.86 8.98
CA VAL A 70 3.32 5.66 7.54
C VAL A 70 3.54 7.01 6.86
N VAL A 71 4.56 7.09 6.00
CA VAL A 71 4.96 8.31 5.27
C VAL A 71 5.01 8.12 3.75
N GLY A 72 4.87 6.88 3.28
CA GLY A 72 4.82 6.53 1.87
C GLY A 72 5.01 5.05 1.63
#